data_AF-A0A6H9LMP9-F1
#
_entry.id   AF-A0A6H9LMP9-F1
#
_cell.length_a   1.000
_cell.length_b   1.000
_cell.length_c   1.000
_cell.angle_alpha   90.00
_cell.angle_beta   90.00
_cell.angle_gamma   90.00
#
_symmetry.space_group_name_H-M   'P 1'
#
loop_
_entity.id
_entity.type
_entity.pdbx_description
1 polymer ?
#
loop_
_entity_poly.entity_id
_entity_poly.type
_entity_poly.pdbx_seq_one_letter_code
_entity_poly.pdbx_strand_id
1 'polypeptide(L)'
;MEQNAISQLEKELVKILREEYTFYQSLYVLLDKQKDIIKYNKDENLLDIYAEVERCHKRIQQSEEKITFIKNKNPKLFRLASISPNVRKLVKSITTLVKKCMSVVQDNEAYVNAKHTRIKEELGELKNSEKILNYISSDTKSPQFIDGKG
;
A
#
# COMPACT_ATOMS: atom_id res chain seq x y z
N MET A 1 -19.25 40.15 -12.65
CA MET A 1 -19.18 39.48 -11.33
C MET A 1 -18.80 38.00 -11.44
N GLU A 2 -19.40 37.22 -12.35
CA GLU A 2 -19.07 35.79 -12.53
C GLU A 2 -17.60 35.50 -12.89
N GLN A 3 -16.96 36.28 -13.77
CA GLN A 3 -15.54 36.10 -14.09
C GLN A 3 -14.61 36.24 -12.87
N ASN A 4 -14.95 37.11 -11.92
CA ASN A 4 -14.17 37.27 -10.69
C ASN A 4 -14.34 36.05 -9.77
N ALA A 5 -15.57 35.53 -9.66
CA ALA A 5 -15.84 34.30 -8.91
C ALA A 5 -15.15 33.07 -9.51
N ILE A 6 -15.08 32.96 -10.85
CA ILE A 6 -14.34 31.89 -11.55
C ILE A 6 -12.85 32.00 -11.23
N SER A 7 -12.26 33.18 -11.35
CA SER A 7 -10.82 33.39 -11.08
C SER A 7 -10.46 33.12 -9.61
N GLN A 8 -11.33 33.49 -8.67
CA GLN A 8 -11.13 33.18 -7.25
C GLN A 8 -11.17 31.67 -6.99
N LEU A 9 -12.16 30.97 -7.54
CA LEU A 9 -12.25 29.51 -7.38
C LEU A 9 -11.08 28.80 -8.05
N GLU A 10 -10.63 29.28 -9.22
CA GLU A 10 -9.43 28.75 -9.88
C GLU A 10 -8.19 28.88 -8.98
N LYS A 11 -7.97 30.03 -8.36
CA LYS A 11 -6.84 30.24 -7.43
C LYS A 11 -6.93 29.31 -6.23
N GLU A 12 -8.12 29.12 -5.68
CA GLU A 12 -8.36 28.18 -4.57
C GLU A 12 -8.06 26.73 -4.99
N LEU A 13 -8.57 26.29 -6.14
CA LEU A 13 -8.30 24.95 -6.69
C LEU A 13 -6.81 24.75 -6.97
N VAL A 14 -6.13 25.73 -7.56
CA VAL A 14 -4.68 25.66 -7.82
C VAL A 14 -3.90 25.53 -6.52
N LYS A 15 -4.29 26.26 -5.46
CA LYS A 15 -3.65 26.14 -4.15
C LYS A 15 -3.79 24.73 -3.59
N ILE A 16 -5.02 24.20 -3.57
CA ILE A 16 -5.31 22.84 -3.08
C ILE A 16 -4.52 21.80 -3.89
N LEU A 17 -4.55 21.90 -5.22
CA LEU A 17 -3.85 20.94 -6.08
C LEU A 17 -2.33 21.00 -5.94
N ARG A 18 -1.75 22.16 -5.58
CA ARG A 18 -0.31 22.24 -5.26
C ARG A 18 0.03 21.55 -3.94
N GLU A 19 -0.84 21.69 -2.94
CA GLU A 19 -0.73 20.96 -1.67
C GLU A 19 -0.81 19.44 -1.92
N GLU A 20 -1.74 19.00 -2.77
CA GLU A 20 -1.88 17.60 -3.19
C GLU A 20 -0.66 17.10 -3.95
N TYR A 21 -0.16 17.88 -4.91
CA TYR A 21 1.03 17.52 -5.66
C TYR A 21 2.24 17.28 -4.74
N THR A 22 2.50 18.19 -3.82
CA THR A 22 3.59 18.09 -2.85
C THR A 22 3.43 16.88 -1.93
N PHE A 23 2.19 16.59 -1.54
CA PHE A 23 1.87 15.40 -0.77
C PHE A 23 2.19 14.11 -1.52
N TYR A 24 1.72 13.96 -2.76
CA TYR A 24 1.98 12.75 -3.55
C TYR A 24 3.46 12.57 -3.89
N GLN A 25 4.24 13.66 -4.00
CA GLN A 25 5.70 13.55 -4.08
C GLN A 25 6.29 12.94 -2.81
N SER A 26 5.84 13.41 -1.65
CA SER A 26 6.31 12.92 -0.34
C SER A 26 5.89 11.47 -0.11
N LEU A 27 4.65 11.12 -0.46
CA LEU A 27 4.15 9.76 -0.40
C LEU A 27 4.95 8.81 -1.31
N TYR A 28 5.28 9.24 -2.53
CA TYR A 28 6.10 8.45 -3.43
C TYR A 28 7.46 8.11 -2.82
N VAL A 29 8.14 9.09 -2.21
CA VAL A 29 9.44 8.87 -1.54
C VAL A 29 9.30 7.92 -0.36
N LEU A 30 8.23 8.07 0.45
CA LEU A 30 7.95 7.17 1.57
C LEU A 30 7.74 5.73 1.10
N LEU A 31 6.95 5.52 0.04
CA LEU A 31 6.69 4.20 -0.53
C LEU A 31 7.96 3.58 -1.15
N ASP A 32 8.81 4.39 -1.78
CA ASP A 32 10.08 3.92 -2.32
C ASP A 32 11.05 3.49 -1.21
N LYS A 33 11.07 4.24 -0.09
CA LYS A 33 11.81 3.83 1.13
C LYS A 33 11.25 2.53 1.72
N GLN A 34 9.92 2.37 1.75
CA GLN A 34 9.27 1.13 2.17
C GLN A 34 9.73 -0.06 1.31
N LYS A 35 9.78 0.14 -0.02
CA LYS A 35 10.25 -0.88 -0.97
C LYS A 35 11.66 -1.33 -0.65
N ASP A 36 12.59 -0.41 -0.43
CA ASP A 36 13.97 -0.75 -0.11
C ASP A 36 14.07 -1.53 1.20
N ILE A 37 13.33 -1.12 2.22
CA ILE A 37 13.30 -1.82 3.51
C ILE A 37 12.76 -3.24 3.36
N ILE A 38 11.64 -3.42 2.67
CA ILE A 38 11.07 -4.73 2.36
C ILE A 38 12.08 -5.55 1.57
N LYS A 39 12.69 -5.00 0.52
CA LYS A 39 13.61 -5.75 -0.35
C LYS A 39 14.87 -6.21 0.39
N TYR A 40 15.43 -5.40 1.28
CA TYR A 40 16.70 -5.67 1.95
C TYR A 40 16.55 -6.19 3.40
N ASN A 41 15.36 -6.64 3.81
CA ASN A 41 15.07 -7.23 5.13
C ASN A 41 15.46 -6.33 6.31
N LYS A 42 15.22 -5.01 6.21
CA LYS A 42 15.56 -4.05 7.27
C LYS A 42 14.34 -3.77 8.16
N ASP A 43 13.95 -4.76 8.95
CA ASP A 43 12.66 -4.72 9.67
C ASP A 43 12.60 -3.68 10.80
N GLU A 44 13.76 -3.15 11.25
CA GLU A 44 13.90 -2.22 12.37
C GLU A 44 13.01 -0.97 12.27
N ASN A 45 12.60 -0.54 11.07
CA ASN A 45 11.77 0.65 10.86
C ASN A 45 10.50 0.39 10.03
N LEU A 46 10.15 -0.87 9.77
CA LEU A 46 9.03 -1.19 8.88
C LEU A 46 7.67 -0.81 9.50
N LEU A 47 7.53 -0.97 10.82
CA LEU A 47 6.32 -0.59 11.56
C LEU A 47 6.06 0.93 11.52
N ASP A 48 7.12 1.73 11.71
CA ASP A 48 7.00 3.20 11.67
C ASP A 48 6.56 3.67 10.29
N ILE A 49 7.09 3.04 9.22
CA ILE A 49 6.69 3.34 7.85
C ILE A 49 5.24 2.93 7.59
N TYR A 50 4.78 1.78 8.09
CA TYR A 50 3.37 1.41 7.97
C TYR A 50 2.46 2.42 8.67
N ALA A 51 2.83 2.87 9.88
CA ALA A 51 2.08 3.92 10.58
C ALA A 51 2.06 5.24 9.79
N GLU A 52 3.16 5.62 9.13
CA GLU A 52 3.20 6.78 8.25
C GLU A 52 2.31 6.63 7.01
N VAL A 53 2.28 5.46 6.38
CA VAL A 53 1.41 5.16 5.24
C VAL A 53 -0.07 5.21 5.65
N GLU A 54 -0.42 4.68 6.82
CA GLU A 54 -1.79 4.78 7.34
C GLU A 54 -2.22 6.22 7.59
N ARG A 55 -1.33 7.07 8.11
CA ARG A 55 -1.58 8.52 8.22
C ARG A 55 -1.83 9.15 6.85
N CYS A 56 -1.10 8.71 5.82
CA CYS A 56 -1.31 9.16 4.44
C CYS A 56 -2.68 8.76 3.89
N HIS A 57 -3.18 7.55 4.18
CA HIS A 57 -4.54 7.14 3.77
C HIS A 57 -5.63 8.05 4.35
N LYS A 58 -5.52 8.38 5.64
CA LYS A 58 -6.47 9.32 6.29
C LYS A 58 -6.44 10.71 5.63
N ARG A 59 -5.24 11.20 5.27
CA ARG A 59 -5.09 12.48 4.57
C ARG A 59 -5.72 12.45 3.18
N ILE A 60 -5.54 11.37 2.40
CA ILE A 60 -6.14 11.23 1.07
C ILE A 60 -7.67 11.38 1.17
N GLN A 61 -8.29 10.73 2.15
CA GLN A 61 -9.72 10.85 2.39
C GLN A 61 -10.14 12.31 2.69
N GLN A 62 -9.40 13.01 3.55
CA GLN A 62 -9.66 14.43 3.84
C GLN A 62 -9.56 15.32 2.59
N SER A 63 -8.59 15.04 1.71
CA SER A 63 -8.43 15.76 0.44
C SER A 63 -9.59 15.51 -0.52
N GLU A 64 -10.07 14.27 -0.60
CA GLU A 64 -11.25 13.91 -1.40
C GLU A 64 -12.52 14.62 -0.89
N GLU A 65 -12.72 14.64 0.43
CA GLU A 65 -13.85 15.34 1.07
C GLU A 65 -13.80 16.85 0.76
N LYS A 66 -12.62 17.48 0.85
CA LYS A 66 -12.43 18.90 0.56
C LYS A 66 -12.76 19.25 -0.89
N ILE A 67 -12.26 18.47 -1.85
CA ILE A 67 -12.54 18.69 -3.28
C ILE A 67 -14.03 18.44 -3.58
N THR A 68 -14.61 17.40 -2.99
CA THR A 68 -16.03 17.07 -3.14
C THR A 68 -16.93 18.18 -2.59
N PHE A 69 -16.59 18.74 -1.43
CA PHE A 69 -17.29 19.88 -0.86
C PHE A 69 -17.29 21.09 -1.80
N ILE A 70 -16.13 21.45 -2.35
CA ILE A 70 -16.01 22.58 -3.29
C ILE A 70 -16.82 22.32 -4.57
N LYS A 71 -16.74 21.10 -5.11
CA LYS A 71 -17.52 20.68 -6.28
C LYS A 71 -19.02 20.80 -6.04
N ASN A 72 -19.50 20.36 -4.88
CA ASN A 72 -20.92 20.33 -4.55
C ASN A 72 -21.47 21.72 -4.20
N LYS A 73 -20.64 22.60 -3.60
CA LYS A 73 -21.04 23.97 -3.25
C LYS A 73 -21.43 24.79 -4.48
N ASN A 74 -20.71 24.66 -5.60
CA ASN A 74 -21.08 25.31 -6.86
C ASN A 74 -20.61 24.52 -8.09
N PRO A 75 -21.41 23.55 -8.56
CA PRO A 75 -21.00 22.63 -9.62
C PRO A 75 -20.68 23.30 -10.96
N LYS A 76 -21.44 24.34 -11.33
CA LYS A 76 -21.22 25.08 -12.59
C LYS A 76 -19.90 25.83 -12.55
N LEU A 77 -19.63 26.54 -11.45
CA LEU A 77 -18.39 27.29 -11.26
C LEU A 77 -17.17 26.35 -11.20
N PHE A 78 -17.29 25.23 -10.49
CA PHE A 78 -16.26 24.21 -10.43
C PHE A 78 -15.92 23.62 -11.80
N ARG A 79 -16.94 23.35 -12.63
CA ARG A 79 -16.72 22.87 -14.00
C ARG A 79 -15.93 23.88 -14.85
N LEU A 80 -16.23 25.17 -14.71
CA LEU A 80 -15.51 26.23 -15.44
C LEU A 80 -14.08 26.43 -14.93
N ALA A 81 -13.86 26.39 -13.61
CA ALA A 81 -12.53 26.52 -13.05
C ALA A 81 -11.65 25.28 -13.33
N SER A 82 -12.23 24.07 -13.31
CA SER A 82 -11.48 22.82 -13.54
C SER A 82 -10.97 22.65 -14.98
N ILE A 83 -11.55 23.36 -15.96
CA ILE A 83 -11.01 23.37 -17.32
C ILE A 83 -9.85 24.35 -17.53
N SER A 84 -9.49 25.15 -16.53
CA SER A 84 -8.31 26.03 -16.61
C SER A 84 -7.05 25.22 -16.95
N PRO A 85 -6.18 25.71 -17.86
CA PRO A 85 -4.91 25.06 -18.18
C PRO A 85 -4.04 24.76 -16.97
N ASN A 86 -4.03 25.67 -15.97
CA ASN A 86 -3.22 25.51 -14.76
C ASN A 86 -3.73 24.35 -13.90
N VAL A 87 -5.05 24.27 -13.72
CA VAL A 87 -5.71 23.18 -13.00
C VAL A 87 -5.48 21.86 -13.71
N ARG A 88 -5.70 21.79 -15.03
CA ARG A 88 -5.49 20.57 -15.83
C ARG A 88 -4.04 20.09 -15.77
N LYS A 89 -3.06 20.99 -15.84
CA LYS A 89 -1.64 20.66 -15.73
C LYS A 89 -1.33 20.00 -14.38
N LEU A 90 -1.80 20.61 -13.28
CA LEU A 90 -1.60 20.06 -11.93
C LEU A 90 -2.27 18.71 -11.77
N VAL A 91 -3.53 18.56 -12.20
CA VAL A 91 -4.25 17.28 -12.17
C VAL A 91 -3.46 16.21 -12.92
N LYS A 92 -2.98 16.50 -14.14
CA LYS A 92 -2.17 15.54 -14.91
C LYS A 92 -0.89 15.13 -14.16
N SER A 93 -0.18 16.09 -13.57
CA SER A 93 1.02 15.81 -12.77
C SER A 93 0.73 14.96 -11.53
N ILE A 94 -0.37 15.24 -10.82
CA ILE A 94 -0.83 14.44 -9.67
C ILE A 94 -1.19 13.03 -10.13
N THR A 95 -1.96 12.88 -11.22
CA THR A 95 -2.31 11.56 -11.78
C THR A 95 -1.06 10.74 -12.11
N THR A 96 -0.02 11.36 -12.68
CA THR A 96 1.25 10.67 -12.93
C THR A 96 1.91 10.21 -11.63
N LEU A 97 1.93 11.04 -10.58
CA LEU A 97 2.48 10.65 -9.28
C LEU A 97 1.69 9.53 -8.61
N VAL A 98 0.36 9.58 -8.67
CA VAL A 98 -0.52 8.52 -8.15
C VAL A 98 -0.20 7.19 -8.84
N LYS A 99 -0.08 7.18 -10.17
CA LYS A 99 0.31 5.96 -10.92
C LYS A 99 1.68 5.43 -10.50
N LYS A 100 2.65 6.31 -10.25
CA LYS A 100 3.97 5.92 -9.74
C LYS A 100 3.87 5.31 -8.34
N CYS A 101 3.08 5.91 -7.45
CA CYS A 101 2.84 5.37 -6.11
C CYS A 101 2.22 3.97 -6.19
N MET A 102 1.20 3.79 -7.04
CA MET A 102 0.56 2.48 -7.25
C MET A 102 1.56 1.43 -7.74
N SER A 103 2.42 1.78 -8.70
CA SER A 103 3.47 0.88 -9.21
C SER A 103 4.42 0.44 -8.10
N VAL A 104 4.85 1.36 -7.22
CA VAL A 104 5.75 1.02 -6.10
C VAL A 104 5.04 0.11 -5.09
N VAL A 105 3.76 0.36 -4.79
CA VAL A 105 2.98 -0.50 -3.89
C VAL A 105 2.82 -1.91 -4.48
N GLN A 106 2.60 -2.04 -5.79
CA GLN A 106 2.54 -3.33 -6.48
C GLN A 106 3.87 -4.09 -6.40
N ASP A 107 5.00 -3.39 -6.56
CA ASP A 107 6.31 -3.98 -6.37
C ASP A 107 6.49 -4.49 -4.92
N ASN A 108 6.08 -3.69 -3.93
CA ASN A 108 6.14 -4.06 -2.51
C ASN A 108 5.32 -5.32 -2.22
N GLU A 109 4.08 -5.37 -2.73
CA GLU A 109 3.20 -6.52 -2.62
C GLU A 109 3.87 -7.77 -3.21
N ALA A 110 4.46 -7.67 -4.40
CA ALA A 110 5.16 -8.79 -5.04
C ALA A 110 6.31 -9.31 -4.17
N TYR A 111 7.13 -8.43 -3.58
CA TYR A 111 8.22 -8.83 -2.69
C TYR A 111 7.72 -9.53 -1.43
N VAL A 112 6.68 -8.99 -0.78
CA VAL A 112 6.12 -9.58 0.44
C VAL A 112 5.49 -10.94 0.14
N ASN A 113 4.73 -11.06 -0.95
CA ASN A 113 4.12 -12.31 -1.38
C ASN A 113 5.17 -13.39 -1.68
N ALA A 114 6.27 -13.05 -2.36
CA ALA A 114 7.35 -13.98 -2.62
C ALA A 114 7.97 -14.54 -1.32
N LYS A 115 8.23 -13.68 -0.33
CA LYS A 115 8.73 -14.11 0.99
C LYS A 115 7.73 -14.99 1.73
N HIS A 116 6.47 -14.60 1.73
CA HIS A 116 5.41 -15.36 2.38
C HIS A 116 5.22 -16.75 1.75
N THR A 117 5.28 -16.87 0.43
CA THR A 117 5.26 -18.16 -0.27
C THR A 117 6.43 -19.04 0.14
N ARG A 118 7.65 -18.51 0.15
CA ARG A 118 8.84 -19.24 0.60
C ARG A 118 8.70 -19.79 2.03
N ILE A 119 8.24 -18.95 2.97
CA ILE A 119 8.02 -19.38 4.36
C ILE A 119 6.97 -20.50 4.45
N LYS A 120 5.92 -20.44 3.63
CA LYS A 120 4.91 -21.49 3.58
C LYS A 120 5.45 -22.81 3.03
N GLU A 121 6.32 -22.76 2.04
CA GLU A 121 6.99 -23.94 1.49
C GLU A 121 7.91 -24.57 2.54
N GLU A 122 8.77 -23.77 3.18
CA GLU A 122 9.65 -24.21 4.27
C GLU A 122 8.85 -24.87 5.42
N LEU A 123 7.73 -24.28 5.84
CA LEU A 123 6.84 -24.88 6.84
C LEU A 123 6.21 -26.20 6.36
N GLY A 124 5.88 -26.29 5.07
CA GLY A 124 5.34 -27.51 4.46
C GLY A 124 6.34 -28.66 4.50
N GLU A 125 7.60 -28.37 4.18
CA GLU A 125 8.70 -29.34 4.26
C GLU A 125 8.91 -29.83 5.69
N LEU A 126 8.95 -28.93 6.67
CA LEU A 126 9.11 -29.29 8.09
C LEU A 126 7.97 -30.18 8.60
N LYS A 127 6.71 -29.88 8.22
CA LYS A 127 5.55 -30.73 8.54
C LYS A 127 5.66 -32.11 7.90
N ASN A 128 6.24 -32.21 6.71
CA ASN A 128 6.48 -33.50 6.07
C ASN A 128 7.57 -34.29 6.81
N SER A 129 8.66 -33.63 7.21
CA SER A 129 9.70 -34.23 8.04
C SER A 129 9.16 -34.75 9.37
N GLU A 130 8.30 -33.99 10.04
CA GLU A 130 7.61 -34.42 11.26
C GLU A 130 6.80 -35.70 11.06
N LYS A 131 6.05 -35.80 9.95
CA LYS A 131 5.30 -37.03 9.60
C LYS A 131 6.23 -38.23 9.42
N ILE A 132 7.35 -38.06 8.71
CA ILE A 132 8.34 -39.13 8.49
C ILE A 132 8.92 -39.61 9.82
N LEU A 133 9.32 -38.67 10.69
CA LEU A 133 9.84 -39.00 12.02
C LEU A 133 8.81 -39.74 12.87
N ASN A 134 7.54 -39.36 12.78
CA ASN A 134 6.45 -40.05 13.46
C ASN A 134 6.26 -41.48 12.95
N TYR A 135 6.38 -41.74 11.64
CA TYR A 135 6.34 -43.11 11.10
C TYR A 135 7.44 -43.99 11.69
N ILE A 136 8.69 -43.51 11.66
CA ILE A 136 9.85 -44.24 12.17
C ILE A 136 9.73 -44.48 13.68
N SER A 137 9.22 -43.49 14.43
CA SER A 137 9.04 -43.60 15.88
C SER A 137 7.91 -44.56 16.24
N SER A 138 6.84 -44.64 15.44
CA SER A 138 5.68 -45.48 15.69
C SER A 138 5.93 -46.99 15.47
N ASP A 139 6.95 -47.35 14.68
CA ASP A 139 7.37 -48.75 14.47
C ASP A 139 8.26 -49.31 15.61
N THR A 140 8.57 -48.51 16.63
CA THR A 140 9.29 -48.99 17.84
C THR A 140 8.37 -49.55 18.94
N LYS A 141 7.14 -49.94 18.61
CA LYS A 141 6.42 -50.93 19.43
C LYS A 141 7.16 -52.27 19.29
N SER A 142 8.14 -52.44 20.18
CA SER A 142 8.96 -53.64 20.33
C SER A 142 8.11 -54.90 20.17
N PRO A 143 8.55 -55.91 19.38
CA PRO A 143 7.89 -57.19 19.35
C PRO A 143 7.89 -57.74 20.79
N GLN A 144 6.72 -57.80 21.43
CA GLN A 144 6.59 -58.62 22.62
C GLN A 144 6.77 -60.06 22.15
N PHE A 145 7.96 -60.62 22.40
CA PHE A 145 8.18 -62.05 22.30
C PHE A 145 7.15 -62.71 23.23
N ILE A 146 6.13 -63.32 22.62
CA ILE A 146 5.25 -64.25 23.33
C ILE A 146 6.12 -65.47 23.58
N ASP A 147 6.65 -65.56 24.81
CA ASP A 147 7.40 -66.72 25.26
C ASP A 147 6.45 -67.92 25.23
N GLY A 148 6.68 -68.82 24.27
CA GLY A 148 5.91 -70.04 24.10
C GLY A 148 6.24 -71.01 25.23
N LYS A 149 5.46 -70.96 26.32
CA LYS A 149 5.38 -72.03 27.31
C LYS A 149 3.95 -72.19 27.81
N GLY A 150 3.39 -73.38 27.59
CA GLY A 150 2.13 -73.85 28.17
C GLY A 150 1.28 -74.60 27.17
#